data_AF-A0A7W1TQP0-F1
#
_entry.id   AF-A0A7W1TQP0-F1
#
_cell.length_a   1.000
_cell.length_b   1.000
_cell.length_c   1.000
_cell.angle_alpha   90.00
_cell.angle_beta   90.00
_cell.angle_gamma   90.00
#
_symmetry.space_group_name_H-M   'P 1'
#
loop_
_entity.id
_entity.type
_entity.pdbx_description
1 polymer ?
#
loop_
_entity_poly.entity_id
_entity_poly.type
_entity_poly.pdbx_seq_one_letter_code
_entity_poly.pdbx_strand_id
1 'polypeptide(L)'
;MYMLRQHGVRVPRRSVRWLVYAGIVAVTLPVWTPATALPSDPFTIHTSLKSIAHVTGGQLDNFIRSRHPSSPLIGLGQTWVDTGQRYQINAFYLMAHALHESAWGTSRLARHKHNIYGWHAFNNCPYSCATAYHSKVECILKVMPELDRLYLSPDGRYYTQYGPTLRGVNVHYATDKHWKYVIAAVMNEAARFAQAS
;
A
#
# COMPACT_ATOMS: atom_id res chain seq x y z
N MET A 1 -2.14 8.83 -15.95
CA MET A 1 -0.85 8.13 -15.85
C MET A 1 0.21 9.20 -15.68
N TYR A 2 0.45 9.62 -14.44
CA TYR A 2 1.35 10.73 -14.10
C TYR A 2 2.65 10.14 -13.52
N MET A 3 3.77 10.56 -14.09
CA MET A 3 5.07 9.89 -14.06
C MET A 3 5.87 10.09 -12.76
N LEU A 4 6.81 9.16 -12.52
CA LEU A 4 7.68 9.12 -11.34
C LEU A 4 9.02 9.85 -11.54
N ARG A 5 9.60 10.36 -10.44
CA ARG A 5 11.06 10.52 -10.27
C ARG A 5 11.58 9.38 -9.39
N GLN A 6 12.28 8.39 -9.96
CA GLN A 6 13.01 7.39 -9.16
C GLN A 6 14.44 7.24 -9.72
N HIS A 7 15.45 7.64 -8.96
CA HIS A 7 16.86 7.45 -9.33
C HIS A 7 17.31 6.06 -8.83
N GLY A 8 17.62 5.14 -9.74
CA GLY A 8 17.88 3.73 -9.44
C GLY A 8 19.15 3.46 -8.60
N VAL A 9 19.13 2.31 -7.88
CA VAL A 9 20.24 1.36 -7.57
C VAL A 9 19.77 0.34 -6.48
N ARG A 10 20.16 -0.95 -6.61
CA ARG A 10 19.78 -2.14 -5.80
C ARG A 10 20.71 -2.43 -4.60
N VAL A 11 20.19 -2.96 -3.47
CA VAL A 11 20.95 -3.59 -2.35
C VAL A 11 20.06 -4.58 -1.52
N PRO A 12 20.59 -5.61 -0.81
CA PRO A 12 19.91 -6.87 -0.44
C PRO A 12 19.32 -6.97 1.00
N ARG A 13 18.47 -8.00 1.22
CA ARG A 13 17.69 -8.27 2.45
C ARG A 13 18.44 -9.11 3.50
N ARG A 14 18.18 -8.86 4.80
CA ARG A 14 18.44 -9.79 5.92
C ARG A 14 17.19 -9.99 6.79
N SER A 15 17.06 -11.19 7.36
CA SER A 15 15.89 -11.72 8.07
C SER A 15 16.17 -11.82 9.57
N VAL A 16 15.15 -11.61 10.43
CA VAL A 16 15.23 -11.94 11.87
C VAL A 16 13.96 -12.69 12.29
N ARG A 17 14.16 -13.74 13.09
CA ARG A 17 13.19 -14.73 13.58
C ARG A 17 12.71 -14.38 15.00
N TRP A 18 11.46 -14.74 15.30
CA TRP A 18 10.77 -14.50 16.58
C TRP A 18 10.91 -15.68 17.55
N LEU A 19 10.87 -15.38 18.86
CA LEU A 19 10.66 -16.36 19.93
C LEU A 19 9.38 -15.98 20.70
N VAL A 20 8.54 -16.98 20.96
CA VAL A 20 7.26 -16.90 21.69
C VAL A 20 7.44 -17.58 23.03
N TYR A 21 6.86 -17.04 24.11
CA TYR A 21 6.70 -17.77 25.37
C TYR A 21 5.23 -17.73 25.81
N ALA A 22 4.69 -18.92 26.11
CA ALA A 22 3.32 -19.14 26.54
C ALA A 22 3.25 -19.29 28.07
N GLY A 23 2.21 -18.73 28.68
CA GLY A 23 1.84 -18.95 30.07
C GLY A 23 0.36 -18.61 30.27
N ILE A 24 -0.45 -19.60 30.63
CA ILE A 24 -1.91 -19.48 30.82
C ILE A 24 -2.18 -19.19 32.29
N VAL A 25 -2.89 -18.09 32.58
CA VAL A 25 -3.56 -17.87 33.85
C VAL A 25 -5.04 -17.68 33.54
N ALA A 26 -5.91 -18.51 34.11
CA ALA A 26 -7.35 -18.39 33.97
C ALA A 26 -7.84 -17.16 34.75
N VAL A 27 -8.24 -16.13 34.00
CA VAL A 27 -8.87 -14.90 34.54
C VAL A 27 -10.35 -14.96 34.16
N THR A 28 -11.23 -14.74 35.14
CA THR A 28 -12.68 -14.59 34.92
C THR A 28 -12.93 -13.43 33.95
N LEU A 29 -13.50 -13.70 32.77
CA LEU A 29 -13.72 -12.68 31.75
C LEU A 29 -14.99 -11.88 32.04
N PRO A 30 -14.93 -10.54 32.06
CA PRO A 30 -16.14 -9.74 31.99
C PRO A 30 -16.89 -10.05 30.68
N VAL A 31 -18.22 -10.06 30.73
CA VAL A 31 -19.08 -10.16 29.54
C VAL A 31 -18.63 -9.11 28.53
N TRP A 32 -18.12 -9.58 27.39
CA TRP A 32 -17.69 -8.72 26.29
C TRP A 32 -18.94 -8.13 25.64
N THR A 33 -19.28 -6.90 26.01
CA THR A 33 -20.03 -6.06 25.10
C THR A 33 -19.14 -5.85 23.87
N PRO A 34 -19.60 -6.10 22.63
CA PRO A 34 -18.83 -5.62 21.49
C PRO A 34 -18.74 -4.12 21.68
N ALA A 35 -17.51 -3.64 21.90
CA ALA A 35 -17.23 -2.22 21.81
C ALA A 35 -17.76 -1.80 20.44
N THR A 36 -18.77 -0.94 20.43
CA THR A 36 -19.13 -0.13 19.28
C THR A 36 -17.81 0.45 18.79
N ALA A 37 -17.30 -0.08 17.68
CA ALA A 37 -16.01 0.32 17.16
C ALA A 37 -16.08 1.83 16.95
N LEU A 38 -15.32 2.57 17.77
CA LEU A 38 -15.14 4.00 17.56
C LEU A 38 -14.73 4.19 16.10
N PRO A 39 -15.25 5.20 15.39
CA PRO A 39 -14.85 5.43 14.01
C PRO A 39 -13.33 5.52 13.98
N SER A 40 -12.69 4.63 13.21
CA SER A 40 -11.26 4.76 12.97
C SER A 40 -11.05 6.13 12.34
N ASP A 41 -10.21 6.98 12.93
CA ASP A 41 -9.95 8.31 12.39
C ASP A 41 -9.63 8.23 10.89
N PRO A 42 -10.21 9.12 10.06
CA PRO A 42 -9.98 9.07 8.62
C PRO A 42 -8.50 9.28 8.31
N PHE A 43 -8.01 8.56 7.31
CA PHE A 43 -6.68 8.78 6.76
C PHE A 43 -6.60 10.19 6.16
N THR A 44 -5.63 10.96 6.64
CA THR A 44 -5.27 12.27 6.09
C THR A 44 -3.95 12.16 5.34
N ILE A 45 -3.55 13.25 4.67
CA ILE A 45 -2.22 13.31 4.06
C ILE A 45 -1.07 13.30 5.09
N HIS A 46 -1.38 13.43 6.38
CA HIS A 46 -0.44 13.46 7.50
C HIS A 46 -0.48 12.16 8.33
N THR A 47 -1.43 11.27 8.08
CA THR A 47 -1.50 10.00 8.80
C THR A 47 -0.28 9.15 8.43
N SER A 48 0.36 8.55 9.44
CA SER A 48 1.51 7.67 9.21
C SER A 48 1.09 6.44 8.41
N LEU A 49 1.81 6.20 7.31
CA LEU A 49 1.68 4.99 6.50
C LEU A 49 2.33 3.78 7.17
N LYS A 50 3.17 3.99 8.20
CA LYS A 50 3.82 2.94 8.98
C LYS A 50 2.90 2.41 10.08
N SER A 51 1.82 1.76 9.68
CA SER A 51 0.81 1.16 10.56
C SER A 51 0.29 -0.16 9.99
N ILE A 52 -0.21 -1.04 10.85
CA ILE A 52 -0.88 -2.27 10.43
C ILE A 52 -2.37 -1.98 10.27
N ALA A 53 -2.92 -2.28 9.09
CA ALA A 53 -4.35 -2.18 8.85
C ALA A 53 -5.07 -3.42 9.40
N HIS A 54 -6.16 -3.23 10.13
CA HIS A 54 -7.07 -4.30 10.54
C HIS A 54 -8.06 -4.60 9.42
N VAL A 55 -7.61 -5.34 8.40
CA VAL A 55 -8.41 -5.69 7.22
C VAL A 55 -7.98 -7.06 6.67
N THR A 56 -8.91 -7.80 6.10
CA THR A 56 -8.64 -9.07 5.40
C THR A 56 -8.42 -8.85 3.91
N GLY A 57 -7.74 -9.80 3.24
CA GLY A 57 -7.61 -9.74 1.79
C GLY A 57 -8.96 -9.74 1.06
N GLY A 58 -9.91 -10.54 1.54
CA GLY A 58 -11.26 -10.59 0.97
C GLY A 58 -12.01 -9.26 1.05
N GLN A 59 -11.87 -8.51 2.15
CA GLN A 59 -12.47 -7.17 2.27
C GLN A 59 -11.90 -6.18 1.24
N LEU A 60 -10.59 -6.21 0.99
CA LEU A 60 -9.97 -5.39 -0.05
C LEU A 60 -10.45 -5.80 -1.45
N ASP A 61 -10.52 -7.10 -1.73
CA ASP A 61 -11.02 -7.60 -3.01
C ASP A 61 -12.50 -7.25 -3.23
N ASN A 62 -13.32 -7.33 -2.19
CA ASN A 62 -14.73 -6.95 -2.23
C ASN A 62 -14.91 -5.45 -2.46
N PHE A 63 -14.09 -4.61 -1.83
CA PHE A 63 -14.09 -3.18 -2.11
C PHE A 63 -13.79 -2.91 -3.59
N ILE A 64 -12.73 -3.50 -4.14
CA ILE A 64 -12.37 -3.34 -5.56
C ILE A 64 -13.52 -3.82 -6.46
N ARG A 65 -14.08 -4.99 -6.18
CA ARG A 65 -15.21 -5.55 -6.96
C ARG A 65 -16.44 -4.66 -6.93
N SER A 66 -16.72 -4.00 -5.80
CA SER A 66 -17.86 -3.08 -5.66
C SER A 66 -17.74 -1.81 -6.51
N ARG A 67 -16.51 -1.43 -6.88
CA ARG A 67 -16.22 -0.22 -7.69
C ARG A 67 -15.91 -0.55 -9.13
N HIS A 68 -15.21 -1.65 -9.37
CA HIS A 68 -14.69 -2.04 -10.67
C HIS A 68 -14.68 -3.57 -10.79
N PRO A 69 -15.83 -4.20 -11.09
CA PRO A 69 -16.02 -5.65 -11.00
C PRO A 69 -15.13 -6.45 -11.97
N SER A 70 -14.66 -5.82 -13.05
CA SER A 70 -13.72 -6.39 -14.02
C SER A 70 -12.25 -6.05 -13.74
N SER A 71 -11.93 -5.45 -12.59
CA SER A 71 -10.57 -5.02 -12.29
C SER A 71 -9.60 -6.23 -12.23
N PRO A 72 -8.48 -6.18 -12.98
CA PRO A 72 -7.43 -7.20 -12.89
C PRO A 72 -6.64 -7.19 -11.57
N LEU A 73 -7.05 -6.38 -10.59
CA LEU A 73 -6.47 -6.29 -9.26
C LEU A 73 -7.27 -7.06 -8.20
N ILE A 74 -8.48 -7.52 -8.54
CA ILE A 74 -9.25 -8.43 -7.69
C ILE A 74 -8.44 -9.73 -7.52
N GLY A 75 -8.34 -10.21 -6.29
CA GLY A 75 -7.55 -11.37 -5.89
C GLY A 75 -6.14 -11.02 -5.37
N LEU A 76 -5.75 -9.73 -5.39
CA LEU A 76 -4.48 -9.26 -4.81
C LEU A 76 -4.62 -8.83 -3.35
N GLY A 77 -5.84 -8.78 -2.80
CA GLY A 77 -6.14 -8.36 -1.43
C GLY A 77 -5.19 -8.94 -0.38
N GLN A 78 -5.06 -10.27 -0.37
CA GLN A 78 -4.21 -10.95 0.62
C GLN A 78 -2.73 -10.61 0.45
N THR A 79 -2.27 -10.40 -0.79
CA THR A 79 -0.87 -10.00 -1.05
C THR A 79 -0.57 -8.64 -0.43
N TRP A 80 -1.50 -7.68 -0.49
CA TRP A 80 -1.31 -6.38 0.18
C TRP A 80 -1.36 -6.48 1.69
N VAL A 81 -2.24 -7.31 2.26
CA VAL A 81 -2.31 -7.54 3.71
C VAL A 81 -1.00 -8.15 4.21
N ASP A 82 -0.54 -9.25 3.60
CA ASP A 82 0.68 -9.94 4.01
C ASP A 82 1.93 -9.06 3.84
N THR A 83 1.99 -8.30 2.74
CA THR A 83 3.09 -7.35 2.49
C THR A 83 3.06 -6.21 3.50
N GLY A 84 1.88 -5.67 3.80
CA GLY A 84 1.69 -4.62 4.79
C GLY A 84 2.10 -5.07 6.19
N GLN A 85 1.74 -6.30 6.57
CA GLN A 85 2.18 -6.92 7.82
C GLN A 85 3.70 -7.06 7.89
N ARG A 86 4.31 -7.58 6.82
CA ARG A 86 5.75 -7.83 6.76
C ARG A 86 6.58 -6.55 6.84
N TYR A 87 6.11 -5.46 6.24
CA TYR A 87 6.86 -4.20 6.16
C TYR A 87 6.33 -3.12 7.10
N GLN A 88 5.34 -3.44 7.93
CA GLN A 88 4.63 -2.47 8.76
C GLN A 88 4.16 -1.25 7.93
N ILE A 89 3.50 -1.51 6.81
CA ILE A 89 2.91 -0.49 5.94
C ILE A 89 1.41 -0.74 5.83
N ASN A 90 0.61 0.32 5.88
CA ASN A 90 -0.83 0.21 5.88
C ASN A 90 -1.35 -0.45 4.58
N ALA A 91 -2.08 -1.56 4.70
CA ALA A 91 -2.55 -2.31 3.53
C ALA A 91 -3.53 -1.51 2.65
N PHE A 92 -4.30 -0.57 3.22
CA PHE A 92 -5.13 0.33 2.43
C PHE A 92 -4.28 1.25 1.55
N TYR A 93 -3.13 1.70 2.02
CA TYR A 93 -2.19 2.50 1.21
C TYR A 93 -1.61 1.68 0.06
N LEU A 94 -1.13 0.47 0.34
CA LEU A 94 -0.59 -0.47 -0.65
C LEU A 94 -1.57 -0.70 -1.81
N MET A 95 -2.84 -0.90 -1.49
CA MET A 95 -3.92 -1.07 -2.45
C MET A 95 -4.27 0.24 -3.15
N ALA A 96 -4.58 1.31 -2.41
CA ALA A 96 -4.98 2.61 -2.98
C ALA A 96 -3.96 3.16 -3.97
N HIS A 97 -2.67 3.01 -3.64
CA HIS A 97 -1.56 3.35 -4.49
C HIS A 97 -1.59 2.56 -5.81
N ALA A 98 -1.77 1.24 -5.75
CA ALA A 98 -1.89 0.42 -6.95
C ALA A 98 -3.13 0.81 -7.79
N LEU A 99 -4.29 1.00 -7.17
CA LEU A 99 -5.54 1.36 -7.85
C LEU A 99 -5.38 2.68 -8.63
N HIS A 100 -4.76 3.68 -8.02
CA HIS A 100 -4.53 4.97 -8.67
C HIS A 100 -3.53 4.87 -9.84
N GLU A 101 -2.34 4.31 -9.59
CA GLU A 101 -1.25 4.28 -10.59
C GLU A 101 -1.55 3.41 -11.80
N SER A 102 -2.36 2.37 -11.59
CA SER A 102 -2.71 1.42 -12.64
C SER A 102 -4.06 1.66 -13.30
N ALA A 103 -4.77 2.74 -12.96
CA ALA A 103 -6.16 2.94 -13.38
C ALA A 103 -7.01 1.68 -13.11
N TRP A 104 -7.05 1.28 -11.83
CA TRP A 104 -7.75 0.07 -11.37
C TRP A 104 -7.29 -1.22 -12.06
N GLY A 105 -6.00 -1.30 -12.40
CA GLY A 105 -5.35 -2.45 -13.04
C GLY A 105 -5.41 -2.45 -14.56
N THR A 106 -6.03 -1.44 -15.17
CA THR A 106 -6.28 -1.42 -16.62
C THR A 106 -5.22 -0.67 -17.42
N SER A 107 -4.27 0.04 -16.80
CA SER A 107 -3.26 0.81 -17.55
C SER A 107 -2.40 -0.09 -18.46
N ARG A 108 -1.84 0.49 -19.53
CA ARG A 108 -0.94 -0.25 -20.44
C ARG A 108 0.24 -0.88 -19.72
N LEU A 109 0.80 -0.20 -18.71
CA LEU A 109 1.88 -0.74 -17.86
C LEU A 109 1.39 -1.91 -17.00
N ALA A 110 0.23 -1.78 -16.37
CA ALA A 110 -0.34 -2.84 -15.55
C ALA A 110 -0.69 -4.10 -16.37
N ARG A 111 -1.18 -3.93 -17.60
CA ARG A 111 -1.53 -5.04 -18.49
C ARG A 111 -0.32 -5.71 -19.13
N HIS A 112 0.63 -4.94 -19.66
CA HIS A 112 1.72 -5.50 -20.47
C HIS A 112 2.98 -5.81 -19.66
N LYS A 113 3.18 -5.11 -18.54
CA LYS A 113 4.39 -5.22 -17.71
C LYS A 113 4.09 -5.68 -16.28
N HIS A 114 2.82 -5.95 -15.98
CA HIS A 114 2.35 -6.22 -14.61
C HIS A 114 2.74 -5.14 -13.59
N ASN A 115 3.08 -3.94 -14.07
CA ASN A 115 3.58 -2.86 -13.23
C ASN A 115 2.41 -1.99 -12.79
N ILE A 116 1.88 -2.29 -11.60
CA ILE A 116 0.68 -1.66 -11.04
C ILE A 116 0.98 -0.40 -10.22
N TYR A 117 2.26 -0.09 -10.00
CA TYR A 117 2.73 1.09 -9.27
C TYR A 117 3.47 2.09 -10.17
N GLY A 118 3.52 1.84 -11.48
CA GLY A 118 4.29 2.68 -12.41
C GLY A 118 5.80 2.72 -12.10
N TRP A 119 6.36 1.75 -11.37
CA TRP A 119 7.75 1.80 -10.89
C TRP A 119 8.76 1.94 -12.05
N HIS A 120 9.65 2.94 -11.95
CA HIS A 120 10.57 3.38 -13.00
C HIS A 120 9.94 3.94 -14.30
N ALA A 121 8.66 4.33 -14.30
CA ALA A 121 8.03 5.05 -15.41
C ALA A 121 8.42 6.55 -15.39
N PHE A 122 9.63 6.87 -15.86
CA PHE A 122 10.16 8.24 -15.89
C PHE A 122 9.54 9.12 -16.97
N ASN A 123 9.62 10.44 -16.80
CA ASN A 123 9.04 11.41 -17.75
C ASN A 123 9.52 11.24 -19.19
N ASN A 124 10.82 10.99 -19.36
CA ASN A 124 11.47 10.86 -20.66
C ASN A 124 11.35 9.46 -21.28
N CYS A 125 10.92 8.45 -20.52
CA CYS A 125 10.81 7.07 -20.99
C CYS A 125 9.73 6.27 -20.22
N PRO A 126 8.47 6.75 -20.19
CA PRO A 126 7.44 6.25 -19.27
C PRO A 126 7.11 4.77 -19.48
N TYR A 127 7.28 4.26 -20.71
CA TYR A 127 7.02 2.87 -21.01
C TYR A 127 8.30 2.02 -21.10
N SER A 128 9.35 2.52 -21.77
CA SER A 128 10.59 1.76 -22.01
C SER A 128 11.41 1.58 -20.73
N CYS A 129 11.46 2.57 -19.85
CA CYS A 129 12.17 2.46 -18.57
C CYS A 129 11.35 1.76 -17.48
N ALA A 130 10.02 1.73 -17.61
CA ALA A 130 9.16 1.09 -16.62
C ALA A 130 9.52 -0.38 -16.45
N THR A 131 9.69 -0.78 -15.19
CA THR A 131 10.03 -2.14 -14.82
C THR A 131 8.94 -3.09 -15.29
N ALA A 132 9.33 -4.24 -15.85
CA ALA A 132 8.43 -5.34 -16.13
C ALA A 132 8.57 -6.40 -15.04
N TYR A 133 7.44 -6.96 -14.62
CA TYR A 133 7.36 -8.03 -13.63
C TYR A 133 6.67 -9.25 -14.26
N HIS A 134 6.95 -10.44 -13.73
CA HIS A 134 6.31 -11.68 -14.15
C HIS A 134 4.82 -11.71 -13.77
N SER A 135 4.45 -11.07 -12.66
CA SER A 135 3.06 -10.96 -12.21
C SER A 135 2.82 -9.69 -11.39
N LYS A 136 1.55 -9.35 -11.17
CA LYS A 136 1.16 -8.22 -10.31
C LYS A 136 1.53 -8.47 -8.83
N VAL A 137 1.47 -9.73 -8.39
CA VAL A 137 1.96 -10.17 -7.08
C VAL A 137 3.46 -9.88 -6.95
N GLU A 138 4.26 -10.23 -7.96
CA GLU A 138 5.68 -9.92 -7.95
C GLU A 138 5.93 -8.41 -7.89
N CYS A 139 5.17 -7.62 -8.66
CA CYS A 139 5.24 -6.16 -8.59
C CYS A 139 5.07 -5.65 -7.15
N ILE A 140 4.06 -6.13 -6.42
CA ILE A 140 3.86 -5.77 -5.00
C ILE A 140 5.07 -6.17 -4.15
N LEU A 141 5.51 -7.43 -4.24
CA LEU A 141 6.57 -8.00 -3.42
C LEU A 141 7.96 -7.39 -3.67
N LYS A 142 8.17 -6.78 -4.84
CA LYS A 142 9.42 -6.08 -5.22
C LYS A 142 9.35 -4.59 -4.93
N VAL A 143 8.23 -3.93 -5.22
CA VAL A 143 8.11 -2.47 -5.11
C VAL A 143 7.94 -2.01 -3.67
N MET A 144 7.08 -2.66 -2.88
CA MET A 144 6.78 -2.17 -1.51
C MET A 144 8.00 -2.13 -0.57
N PRO A 145 8.94 -3.10 -0.58
CA PRO A 145 10.17 -3.00 0.20
C PRO A 145 11.10 -1.87 -0.26
N GLU A 146 11.16 -1.59 -1.57
CA GLU A 146 11.94 -0.46 -2.07
C GLU A 146 11.29 0.86 -1.68
N LEU A 147 9.96 0.96 -1.76
CA LEU A 147 9.21 2.12 -1.31
C LEU A 147 9.42 2.40 0.18
N ASP A 148 9.35 1.36 1.02
CA ASP A 148 9.61 1.48 2.46
C ASP A 148 11.01 2.04 2.74
N ARG A 149 12.03 1.43 2.12
CA ARG A 149 13.43 1.82 2.29
C ARG A 149 13.71 3.23 1.76
N LEU A 150 13.12 3.60 0.64
CA LEU A 150 13.43 4.86 -0.03
C LEU A 150 12.64 6.05 0.51
N TYR A 151 11.37 5.85 0.88
CA TYR A 151 10.43 6.94 1.19
C TYR A 151 9.96 6.95 2.64
N LEU A 152 9.86 5.80 3.30
CA LEU A 152 9.23 5.70 4.63
C LEU A 152 10.24 5.50 5.77
N SER A 153 11.46 5.07 5.45
CA SER A 153 12.54 4.91 6.43
C SER A 153 13.30 6.23 6.61
N PRO A 154 13.61 6.68 7.84
CA PRO A 154 14.26 7.98 8.08
C PRO A 154 15.60 8.21 7.38
N ASP A 155 16.34 7.14 7.08
CA ASP A 155 17.59 7.13 6.32
C ASP A 155 17.39 6.99 4.80
N GLY A 156 16.13 6.89 4.36
CA GLY A 156 15.75 6.74 2.97
C GLY A 156 16.09 7.98 2.14
N ARG A 157 16.59 7.75 0.92
CA ARG A 157 16.98 8.82 -0.03
C ARG A 157 15.87 9.85 -0.28
N TYR A 158 14.61 9.46 -0.22
CA TYR A 158 13.44 10.29 -0.48
C TYR A 158 12.59 10.54 0.76
N TYR A 159 13.09 10.18 1.94
CA TYR A 159 12.46 10.56 3.20
C TYR A 159 12.50 12.08 3.34
N THR A 160 11.43 12.66 3.88
CA THR A 160 11.29 14.11 4.02
C THR A 160 10.92 14.48 5.45
N GLN A 161 10.93 15.78 5.76
CA GLN A 161 10.48 16.30 7.04
C GLN A 161 9.01 16.00 7.36
N TYR A 162 8.21 15.55 6.38
CA TYR A 162 6.82 15.15 6.59
C TYR A 162 6.65 13.71 7.06
N GLY A 163 7.76 12.98 7.29
CA GLY A 163 7.75 11.62 7.76
C GLY A 163 7.18 10.61 6.76
N PRO A 164 6.86 9.39 7.21
CA PRO A 164 6.31 8.33 6.37
C PRO A 164 4.81 8.56 6.09
N THR A 165 4.46 9.70 5.52
CA THR A 165 3.10 10.13 5.24
C THR A 165 2.86 10.26 3.74
N LEU A 166 1.61 10.32 3.30
CA LEU A 166 1.30 10.58 1.88
C LEU A 166 1.91 11.92 1.42
N ARG A 167 1.93 12.94 2.29
CA ARG A 167 2.62 14.20 2.02
C ARG A 167 4.10 13.99 1.78
N GLY A 168 4.77 13.18 2.61
CA GLY A 168 6.19 12.88 2.47
C GLY A 168 6.50 12.13 1.17
N VAL A 169 5.73 11.09 0.87
CA VAL A 169 5.90 10.30 -0.37
C VAL A 169 5.71 11.19 -1.61
N ASN A 170 4.67 12.03 -1.65
CA ASN A 170 4.35 12.84 -2.82
C ASN A 170 5.50 13.78 -3.24
N VAL A 171 6.36 14.24 -2.33
CA VAL A 171 7.43 15.20 -2.66
C VAL A 171 8.31 14.70 -3.80
N HIS A 172 8.69 13.42 -3.74
CA HIS A 172 9.59 12.80 -4.71
C HIS A 172 8.91 11.75 -5.59
N TYR A 173 7.76 11.23 -5.19
CA TYR A 173 7.09 10.17 -5.94
C TYR A 173 6.37 10.69 -7.18
N ALA A 174 5.56 11.74 -7.03
CA ALA A 174 4.71 12.27 -8.09
C ALA A 174 4.93 13.77 -8.30
N THR A 175 4.94 14.21 -9.56
CA THR A 175 4.93 15.64 -9.88
C THR A 175 3.59 16.29 -9.53
N ASP A 176 2.50 15.54 -9.68
CA ASP A 176 1.15 15.96 -9.30
C ASP A 176 1.04 16.15 -7.78
N LYS A 177 0.63 17.34 -7.36
CA LYS A 177 0.42 17.69 -5.96
C LYS A 177 -0.91 17.13 -5.43
N HIS A 178 -1.83 16.72 -6.29
CA HIS A 178 -3.11 16.13 -5.88
C HIS A 178 -3.04 14.64 -5.58
N TRP A 179 -2.00 13.95 -6.04
CA TRP A 179 -1.76 12.52 -5.82
C TRP A 179 -2.08 12.07 -4.39
N LYS A 180 -1.50 12.72 -3.38
CA LYS A 180 -1.71 12.37 -1.96
C LYS A 180 -3.18 12.43 -1.51
N TYR A 181 -3.97 13.35 -2.04
CA TYR A 181 -5.38 13.48 -1.67
C TYR A 181 -6.22 12.38 -2.31
N VAL A 182 -5.90 12.01 -3.56
CA VAL A 182 -6.57 10.90 -4.24
C VAL A 182 -6.28 9.59 -3.52
N ILE A 183 -5.03 9.33 -3.13
CA ILE A 183 -4.69 8.12 -2.36
C ILE A 183 -5.43 8.11 -1.01
N ALA A 184 -5.43 9.21 -0.26
CA ALA A 184 -6.15 9.30 1.01
C ALA A 184 -7.65 9.03 0.85
N ALA A 185 -8.28 9.56 -0.21
CA ALA A 185 -9.69 9.34 -0.49
C ALA A 185 -10.00 7.85 -0.72
N VAL A 186 -9.21 7.17 -1.56
CA VAL A 186 -9.38 5.73 -1.83
C VAL A 186 -9.14 4.90 -0.56
N MET A 187 -8.14 5.24 0.26
CA MET A 187 -7.93 4.57 1.56
C MET A 187 -9.16 4.69 2.47
N ASN A 188 -9.75 5.88 2.57
CA ASN A 188 -10.94 6.12 3.39
C ASN A 188 -12.20 5.44 2.85
N GLU A 189 -12.37 5.37 1.54
CA GLU A 189 -13.46 4.61 0.93
C GLU A 189 -13.36 3.11 1.23
N ALA A 190 -12.16 2.56 1.09
CA ALA A 190 -11.90 1.15 1.35
C ALA A 190 -12.09 0.79 2.84
N ALA A 191 -11.60 1.65 3.74
CA ALA A 191 -11.73 1.43 5.18
C ALA A 191 -13.19 1.46 5.64
N ARG A 192 -13.98 2.43 5.16
CA ARG A 192 -15.43 2.48 5.45
C ARG A 192 -16.17 1.29 4.86
N PHE A 193 -15.80 0.85 3.66
CA PHE A 193 -16.39 -0.36 3.06
C PHE A 193 -16.10 -1.59 3.91
N ALA A 194 -14.85 -1.79 4.33
CA ALA A 194 -14.43 -2.94 5.14
C ALA A 194 -15.08 -2.98 6.53
N GLN A 195 -15.40 -1.82 7.12
CA GLN A 195 -16.11 -1.73 8.41
C GLN A 195 -17.60 -2.09 8.32
N ALA A 196 -18.19 -1.95 7.14
CA ALA A 196 -19.61 -2.21 6.90
C ALA A 196 -19.88 -3.63 6.37
N SER A 197 -18.83 -4.43 6.12
CA SER A 197 -18.87 -5.75 5.50
C SER A 197 -18.34 -6.85 6.42
#